data_AF-A0A660SJG5-F1
#
_entry.id   AF-A0A660SJG5-F1
#
_cell.length_a   1.000
_cell.length_b   1.000
_cell.length_c   1.000
_cell.angle_alpha   90.00
_cell.angle_beta   90.00
_cell.angle_gamma   90.00
#
_symmetry.space_group_name_H-M   'P 1'
#
loop_
_entity.id
_entity.type
_entity.pdbx_description
1 polymer ?
#
loop_
_entity_poly.entity_id
_entity_poly.type
_entity_poly.pdbx_seq_one_letter_code
_entity_poly.pdbx_strand_id
1 'polypeptide(L)'
;RESDFLNCDGIIAGSPVYFGTMAAELKEVFDRFVGLRPRMEGKIGAAFATSADPSGGKETTILSILEAMLIYGMIVCGDPLSATGHYGVSCCGPPDKTTRSNAKKLGRRVAELVIALRKRAYT
;
A
#
# COMPACT_ATOMS: atom_id res chain seq x y z
N ARG A 1 -2.35 3.01 15.08
CA ARG A 1 -1.82 3.98 16.08
C ARG A 1 -0.46 4.47 15.59
N GLU A 2 0.06 5.58 16.11
CA GLU A 2 1.39 6.10 15.71
C GLU A 2 2.50 5.05 15.90
N SER A 3 2.45 4.32 17.01
CA SER A 3 3.36 3.21 17.30
C SER A 3 3.39 2.13 16.22
N ASP A 4 2.24 1.81 15.63
CA ASP A 4 2.16 0.76 14.60
C ASP A 4 2.83 1.24 13.30
N PHE A 5 2.62 2.52 12.97
CA PHE A 5 3.24 3.17 11.83
C PHE A 5 4.77 3.20 11.97
N LEU A 6 5.25 3.50 13.18
CA LEU A 6 6.67 3.57 13.49
C LEU A 6 7.38 2.19 13.52
N ASN A 7 6.73 1.20 14.14
CA ASN A 7 7.34 -0.10 14.43
C ASN A 7 7.19 -1.11 13.30
N CYS A 8 6.43 -0.79 12.25
CA CYS A 8 6.31 -1.66 11.08
C CYS A 8 7.59 -1.65 10.22
N ASP A 9 7.83 -2.71 9.46
CA ASP A 9 8.89 -2.72 8.43
C ASP A 9 8.34 -2.46 7.02
N GLY A 10 7.02 -2.52 6.88
CA GLY A 10 6.31 -2.17 5.68
C GLY A 10 4.83 -1.91 5.97
N ILE A 11 4.21 -1.13 5.10
CA ILE A 11 2.81 -0.73 5.18
C ILE A 11 2.11 -1.16 3.90
N ILE A 12 0.97 -1.80 4.06
CA ILE A 12 0.00 -2.02 2.99
C ILE A 12 -1.23 -1.17 3.33
N ALA A 13 -1.36 -0.02 2.68
CA ALA A 13 -2.46 0.91 2.92
C ALA A 13 -3.55 0.73 1.88
N GLY A 14 -4.82 0.90 2.25
CA GLY A 14 -5.88 0.83 1.27
C GLY A 14 -7.08 1.67 1.63
N SER A 15 -7.80 2.02 0.58
CA SER A 15 -8.91 2.98 0.66
C SER A 15 -10.01 2.61 -0.32
N PRO A 16 -11.29 2.83 0.02
CA PRO A 16 -12.30 3.04 -1.02
C PRO A 16 -11.95 4.26 -1.87
N VAL A 17 -12.45 4.31 -3.10
CA VAL A 17 -12.26 5.46 -3.99
C VAL A 17 -13.15 6.61 -3.55
N TYR A 18 -12.54 7.77 -3.27
CA TYR A 18 -13.24 9.05 -3.09
C TYR A 18 -12.73 10.06 -4.12
N PHE A 19 -13.58 10.39 -5.09
CA PHE A 19 -13.26 11.30 -6.19
C PHE A 19 -11.91 11.00 -6.89
N GLY A 20 -11.60 9.71 -7.07
CA GLY A 20 -10.37 9.25 -7.73
C GLY A 20 -9.13 9.21 -6.83
N THR A 21 -9.26 9.49 -5.54
CA THR A 21 -8.16 9.52 -4.56
C THR A 21 -8.50 8.74 -3.28
N MET A 22 -7.53 8.63 -2.37
CA MET A 22 -7.75 8.03 -1.05
C MET A 22 -8.78 8.80 -0.21
N ALA A 23 -9.43 8.10 0.71
CA ALA A 23 -10.34 8.68 1.68
C ALA A 23 -9.61 9.65 2.62
N ALA A 24 -10.31 10.68 3.08
CA ALA A 24 -9.76 11.70 3.97
C ALA A 24 -9.17 11.09 5.25
N GLU A 25 -9.77 10.03 5.77
CA GLU A 25 -9.34 9.33 6.98
C GLU A 25 -7.97 8.64 6.78
N LEU A 26 -7.71 8.07 5.60
CA LEU A 26 -6.39 7.51 5.30
C LEU A 26 -5.37 8.63 5.11
N LYS A 27 -5.75 9.71 4.42
CA LYS A 27 -4.89 10.88 4.23
C LYS A 27 -4.52 11.52 5.57
N GLU A 28 -5.45 11.59 6.50
CA GLU A 28 -5.23 12.12 7.85
C GLU A 28 -4.16 11.34 8.61
N VAL A 29 -4.08 10.00 8.45
CA VAL A 29 -3.01 9.20 9.06
C VAL A 29 -1.64 9.63 8.53
N PHE A 30 -1.52 9.80 7.21
CA PHE A 30 -0.27 10.27 6.59
C PHE A 30 0.05 11.72 6.95
N ASP A 31 -0.93 12.59 7.14
CA ASP A 31 -0.70 14.00 7.47
C ASP A 31 -0.31 14.18 8.94
N ARG A 32 -0.99 13.46 9.83
CA ARG A 32 -0.73 13.53 11.27
C ARG A 32 0.68 13.03 11.64
N PHE A 33 1.20 12.05 10.92
CA PHE A 33 2.49 11.42 11.23
C PHE A 33 3.67 11.94 10.42
N VAL A 34 3.56 13.12 9.81
CA VAL A 34 4.63 13.73 8.99
C VAL A 34 5.97 13.81 9.72
N GLY A 35 5.96 14.01 11.05
CA GLY A 35 7.18 14.01 11.88
C GLY A 35 7.93 12.68 11.92
N LEU A 36 7.27 11.56 11.59
CA LEU A 36 7.88 10.25 11.48
C LEU A 36 8.57 10.00 10.14
N ARG A 37 8.41 10.89 9.15
CA ARG A 37 8.97 10.72 7.80
C ARG A 37 10.44 10.24 7.77
N PRO A 38 11.39 10.83 8.54
CA PRO A 38 12.79 10.36 8.54
C PRO A 38 12.96 8.92 9.01
N ARG A 39 12.02 8.39 9.79
CA ARG A 39 12.03 7.02 10.30
C ARG A 39 11.33 6.03 9.37
N MET A 40 10.66 6.52 8.32
CA MET A 40 9.97 5.68 7.33
C MET A 40 10.82 5.38 6.10
N GLU A 41 11.94 6.09 5.94
CA GLU A 41 12.86 5.91 4.83
C GLU A 41 13.30 4.44 4.70
N GLY A 42 13.18 3.89 3.49
CA GLY A 42 13.57 2.51 3.19
C GLY A 42 12.57 1.42 3.62
N LYS A 43 11.49 1.75 4.33
CA LYS A 43 10.41 0.79 4.62
C LYS A 43 9.63 0.45 3.35
N ILE A 44 9.02 -0.74 3.29
CA ILE A 44 8.25 -1.17 2.11
C ILE A 44 6.85 -0.57 2.12
N GLY A 45 6.44 0.08 1.02
CA GLY A 45 5.08 0.59 0.82
C GLY A 45 4.33 -0.19 -0.26
N ALA A 46 3.06 -0.51 -0.03
CA ALA A 46 2.16 -1.05 -1.04
C ALA A 46 0.74 -0.55 -0.83
N ALA A 47 -0.08 -0.61 -1.87
CA ALA A 47 -1.44 -0.09 -1.82
C ALA A 47 -2.50 -1.04 -2.40
N PHE A 48 -3.75 -0.84 -1.98
CA PHE A 48 -4.94 -1.48 -2.55
C PHE A 48 -6.14 -0.53 -2.53
N ALA A 49 -7.13 -0.75 -3.40
CA ALA A 49 -8.32 0.10 -3.44
C ALA A 49 -9.60 -0.65 -3.82
N THR A 50 -10.75 -0.08 -3.45
CA THR A 50 -12.07 -0.59 -3.84
C THR A 50 -13.02 0.49 -4.33
N SER A 51 -13.87 0.17 -5.29
CA SER A 51 -14.95 1.02 -5.79
C SER A 51 -16.18 0.17 -6.13
N ALA A 52 -17.32 0.79 -6.38
CA ALA A 52 -18.49 0.07 -6.88
C ALA A 52 -18.31 -0.35 -8.35
N ASP A 53 -17.75 0.54 -9.17
CA ASP A 53 -17.63 0.34 -10.62
C ASP A 53 -16.24 -0.20 -11.04
N PRO A 54 -16.13 -1.08 -12.05
CA PRO A 54 -14.86 -1.54 -12.63
C PRO A 54 -13.87 -0.44 -13.01
N SER A 55 -14.30 0.65 -13.64
CA SER A 55 -13.45 1.80 -14.00
C SER A 55 -13.55 2.95 -13.02
N GLY A 56 -14.15 2.73 -11.84
CA GLY A 56 -14.43 3.74 -10.82
C GLY A 56 -13.23 4.30 -10.05
N GLY A 57 -12.04 4.44 -10.66
CA GLY A 57 -10.90 5.19 -10.10
C GLY A 57 -9.99 4.45 -9.12
N LYS A 58 -9.97 3.11 -9.14
CA LYS A 58 -9.13 2.31 -8.23
C LYS A 58 -7.64 2.51 -8.49
N GLU A 59 -7.24 2.59 -9.76
CA GLU A 59 -5.84 2.81 -10.14
C GLU A 59 -5.32 4.17 -9.67
N THR A 60 -6.07 5.24 -9.92
CA THR A 60 -5.69 6.59 -9.46
C THR A 60 -5.69 6.70 -7.93
N THR A 61 -6.60 6.00 -7.27
CA THR A 61 -6.62 5.93 -5.80
C THR A 61 -5.38 5.23 -5.25
N ILE A 62 -4.99 4.09 -5.84
CA ILE A 62 -3.74 3.40 -5.52
C ILE A 62 -2.55 4.34 -5.73
N LEU A 63 -2.48 5.02 -6.88
CA LEU A 63 -1.40 5.97 -7.18
C LEU A 63 -1.34 7.11 -6.15
N SER A 64 -2.47 7.66 -5.70
CA SER A 64 -2.48 8.70 -4.67
C SER A 64 -1.89 8.23 -3.33
N ILE A 65 -2.12 6.96 -2.96
CA ILE A 65 -1.54 6.36 -1.75
C ILE A 65 -0.03 6.17 -1.95
N LEU A 66 0.38 5.65 -3.11
CA LEU A 66 1.79 5.45 -3.44
C LEU A 66 2.56 6.77 -3.50
N GLU A 67 1.94 7.85 -3.97
CA GLU A 67 2.50 9.20 -3.95
C GLU A 67 2.82 9.64 -2.51
N ALA A 68 1.88 9.47 -1.57
CA ALA A 68 2.15 9.77 -0.16
C ALA A 68 3.31 8.92 0.39
N MET A 69 3.37 7.62 0.06
CA MET A 69 4.45 6.74 0.48
C MET A 69 5.82 7.14 -0.10
N LEU A 70 5.86 7.58 -1.35
CA LEU A 70 7.07 8.11 -1.98
C LEU A 70 7.56 9.37 -1.26
N ILE A 71 6.65 10.29 -0.90
CA ILE A 71 7.00 11.45 -0.08
C ILE A 71 7.54 11.02 1.28
N TYR A 72 7.00 9.97 1.89
CA TYR A 72 7.51 9.37 3.12
C TYR A 72 8.89 8.69 2.99
N GLY A 73 9.47 8.60 1.78
CA GLY A 73 10.77 7.96 1.53
C GLY A 73 10.70 6.42 1.51
N MET A 74 9.50 5.86 1.37
CA MET A 74 9.30 4.42 1.32
C MET A 74 9.69 3.83 -0.04
N ILE A 75 10.10 2.57 -0.03
CA ILE A 75 10.30 1.77 -1.25
C ILE A 75 8.95 1.18 -1.65
N VAL A 76 8.32 1.75 -2.67
CA VAL A 76 6.99 1.32 -3.12
C VAL A 76 7.04 0.10 -4.03
N CYS A 77 6.09 -0.82 -3.87
CA CYS A 77 5.90 -1.95 -4.78
C CYS A 77 4.43 -2.18 -5.12
N GLY A 78 4.18 -2.50 -6.39
CA GLY A 78 2.91 -3.07 -6.83
C GLY A 78 2.79 -4.56 -6.50
N ASP A 79 1.71 -5.19 -6.96
CA ASP A 79 1.51 -6.63 -6.77
C ASP A 79 2.49 -7.47 -7.64
N PRO A 80 2.74 -8.74 -7.30
CA PRO A 80 3.63 -9.56 -8.11
C PRO A 80 2.97 -9.87 -9.47
N LEU A 81 3.77 -10.17 -10.50
CA LEU A 81 3.26 -10.56 -11.84
C LEU A 81 2.32 -11.78 -11.83
N SER A 82 2.34 -12.59 -10.78
CA SER A 82 1.40 -13.71 -10.58
C SER A 82 0.02 -13.26 -10.06
N ALA A 83 -0.12 -11.98 -9.69
CA ALA A 83 -1.37 -11.26 -9.46
C ALA A 83 -1.65 -10.34 -10.66
N THR A 84 -2.80 -9.66 -10.67
CA THR A 84 -3.35 -9.03 -11.89
C THR A 84 -3.64 -7.54 -11.74
N GLY A 85 -3.25 -6.92 -10.63
CA GLY A 85 -3.58 -5.52 -10.31
C GLY A 85 -2.51 -4.50 -10.71
N HIS A 86 -1.28 -4.95 -10.98
CA HIS A 86 -0.10 -4.17 -11.37
C HIS A 86 0.35 -3.14 -10.32
N TYR A 87 -0.41 -2.07 -10.11
CA TYR A 87 -0.10 -1.03 -9.13
C TYR A 87 -0.40 -1.47 -7.69
N GLY A 88 -1.30 -2.43 -7.52
CA GLY A 88 -1.81 -2.89 -6.24
C GLY A 88 -3.08 -3.70 -6.43
N VAL A 89 -3.61 -4.27 -5.35
CA VAL A 89 -4.84 -5.07 -5.44
C VAL A 89 -6.04 -4.14 -5.55
N SER A 90 -6.95 -4.44 -6.49
CA SER A 90 -8.18 -3.67 -6.67
C SER A 90 -9.40 -4.60 -6.60
N CYS A 91 -10.53 -4.11 -6.08
CA CYS A 91 -11.77 -4.90 -6.03
C CYS A 91 -13.03 -4.07 -6.27
N CYS A 92 -14.01 -4.67 -6.96
CA CYS A 92 -15.33 -4.08 -7.16
C CYS A 92 -16.28 -4.64 -6.10
N GLY A 93 -16.70 -3.79 -5.15
CA GLY A 93 -17.48 -4.24 -4.00
C GLY A 93 -16.74 -5.30 -3.16
N PRO A 94 -17.47 -6.25 -2.54
CA PRO A 94 -16.87 -7.29 -1.70
C PRO A 94 -15.85 -8.17 -2.45
N PRO A 95 -14.72 -8.53 -1.82
CA PRO A 95 -13.66 -9.28 -2.49
C PRO A 95 -14.07 -10.73 -2.79
N ASP A 96 -13.99 -11.10 -4.06
CA ASP A 96 -14.20 -12.46 -4.55
C ASP A 96 -12.98 -13.38 -4.28
N LYS A 97 -13.02 -14.61 -4.78
CA LYS A 97 -11.93 -15.59 -4.61
C LYS A 97 -10.61 -15.12 -5.24
N THR A 98 -10.69 -14.47 -6.41
CA THR A 98 -9.52 -13.98 -7.15
C THR A 98 -8.91 -12.79 -6.44
N THR A 99 -9.71 -11.82 -6.01
CA THR A 99 -9.27 -10.68 -5.21
C THR A 99 -8.58 -11.14 -3.94
N ARG A 100 -9.16 -12.11 -3.21
CA ARG A 100 -8.54 -12.65 -1.98
C ARG A 100 -7.20 -13.35 -2.26
N SER A 101 -7.10 -14.07 -3.38
CA SER A 101 -5.84 -14.67 -3.83
C SER A 101 -4.78 -13.60 -4.12
N ASN A 102 -5.15 -12.55 -4.85
CA ASN A 102 -4.25 -11.44 -5.18
C ASN A 102 -3.83 -10.66 -3.92
N ALA A 103 -4.73 -10.42 -2.96
CA ALA A 103 -4.41 -9.82 -1.66
C ALA A 103 -3.36 -10.63 -0.89
N LYS A 104 -3.49 -11.96 -0.86
CA LYS A 104 -2.48 -12.84 -0.25
C LYS A 104 -1.12 -12.74 -0.96
N LYS A 105 -1.12 -12.67 -2.29
CA LYS A 105 0.11 -12.54 -3.09
C LYS A 105 0.80 -11.19 -2.84
N LEU A 106 0.04 -10.09 -2.75
CA LEU A 106 0.58 -8.78 -2.39
C LEU A 106 1.21 -8.80 -1.00
N GLY A 107 0.49 -9.33 0.00
CA GLY A 107 1.02 -9.46 1.36
C GLY A 107 2.31 -10.29 1.43
N ARG A 108 2.34 -11.41 0.70
CA ARG A 108 3.54 -12.25 0.57
C ARG A 108 4.72 -11.48 -0.05
N ARG A 109 4.49 -10.76 -1.15
CA ARG A 109 5.54 -9.96 -1.82
C ARG A 109 6.13 -8.91 -0.89
N VAL A 110 5.29 -8.18 -0.14
CA VAL A 110 5.75 -7.18 0.82
C VAL A 110 6.61 -7.82 1.91
N ALA A 111 6.18 -8.95 2.47
CA ALA A 111 6.96 -9.68 3.49
C ALA A 111 8.30 -10.17 2.94
N GLU A 112 8.34 -10.72 1.72
CA GLU A 112 9.56 -11.19 1.08
C GLU A 112 10.55 -10.04 0.82
N LEU A 113 10.06 -8.88 0.38
CA LEU A 113 10.89 -7.69 0.19
C LEU A 113 11.47 -7.17 1.51
N VAL A 114 10.67 -7.10 2.57
CA VAL A 114 11.12 -6.74 3.92
C VAL A 114 12.26 -7.66 4.38
N ILE A 115 12.07 -8.98 4.24
CA ILE A 115 13.09 -9.98 4.64
C ILE A 115 14.37 -9.81 3.81
N ALA A 116 14.23 -9.60 2.49
CA ALA A 116 15.37 -9.46 1.60
C ALA A 116 16.21 -8.21 1.93
N LEU A 117 15.59 -7.07 2.20
CA LEU A 117 16.29 -5.84 2.54
C LEU A 117 16.93 -5.90 3.93
N ARG A 118 16.26 -6.51 4.92
CA ARG A 118 16.86 -6.71 6.25
C ARG A 118 18.12 -7.55 6.19
N LYS A 119 18.14 -8.65 5.43
CA LYS A 119 19.34 -9.50 5.29
C LYS A 119 20.53 -8.71 4.75
N ARG A 120 20.30 -7.80 3.80
CA ARG A 120 21.35 -6.97 3.19
C ARG A 120 21.95 -5.94 4.15
N ALA A 121 21.18 -5.45 5.13
CA ALA A 121 21.66 -4.49 6.11
C ALA A 121 22.62 -5.09 7.16
N TYR A 122 22.70 -6.42 7.26
CA TYR A 122 23.54 -7.15 8.22
C TYR A 122 24.69 -7.95 7.56
N THR A 123 24.90 -7.76 6.26
CA THR A 123 26.05 -8.29 5.49
C THR A 123 26.93 -7.15 5.07
#